data_AF-A0A925YUF2-F1
#
_entry.id   AF-A0A925YUF2-F1
#
_cell.length_a   1.000
_cell.length_b   1.000
_cell.length_c   1.000
_cell.angle_alpha   90.00
_cell.angle_beta   90.00
_cell.angle_gamma   90.00
#
_symmetry.space_group_name_H-M   'P 1'
#
loop_
_entity.id
_entity.type
_entity.pdbx_description
1 polymer ?
#
loop_
_entity_poly.entity_id
_entity_poly.type
_entity_poly.pdbx_seq_one_letter_code
_entity_poly.pdbx_strand_id
1 'polypeptide(L)'
;MAMEFGWWDKSPEEGKFQISVRIHGGKAEWSRHQGHNTGWDPHTPDESDWDKLIDEAKRRLPRRLLSTKQFEDLEALRTKALR
;
A
#
# COMPACT_ATOMS: atom_id res chain seq x y z
N MET A 1 -11.41 8.23 -8.53
CA MET A 1 -9.98 8.08 -8.88
C MET A 1 -9.42 7.00 -7.97
N ALA A 2 -8.87 5.92 -8.55
CA ALA A 2 -8.21 4.87 -7.77
C ALA A 2 -6.71 5.20 -7.69
N MET A 3 -6.11 5.05 -6.52
CA MET A 3 -4.66 5.24 -6.32
C MET A 3 -4.02 3.89 -6.12
N GLU A 4 -2.93 3.61 -6.81
CA GLU A 4 -2.20 2.36 -6.65
C GLU A 4 -0.78 2.65 -6.14
N PHE A 5 -0.36 1.86 -5.16
CA PHE A 5 0.99 1.85 -4.63
C PHE A 5 1.52 0.42 -4.67
N GLY A 6 2.83 0.26 -4.78
CA GLY A 6 3.44 -1.05 -4.69
C GLY A 6 4.93 -0.94 -4.45
N TRP A 7 5.45 -1.92 -3.72
CA TRP A 7 6.85 -2.04 -3.37
C TRP A 7 7.24 -3.51 -3.27
N TRP A 8 8.54 -3.76 -3.21
CA TRP A 8 9.06 -5.09 -2.96
C TRP A 8 9.39 -5.21 -1.48
N ASP A 9 8.91 -6.27 -0.87
CA ASP A 9 9.24 -6.64 0.50
C ASP A 9 9.96 -8.00 0.52
N LYS A 10 10.60 -8.30 1.65
CA LYS A 10 11.31 -9.55 1.87
C LYS A 10 11.05 -10.04 3.29
N SER A 11 10.22 -11.06 3.40
CA SER A 11 10.05 -11.78 4.66
C SER A 11 11.03 -12.96 4.73
N PRO A 12 11.58 -13.27 5.92
CA PRO A 12 12.46 -14.42 6.10
C PRO A 12 11.75 -15.75 5.84
N GLU A 13 10.43 -15.82 6.03
CA GLU A 13 9.62 -17.02 5.84
C GLU A 13 9.15 -17.21 4.38
N GLU A 14 8.70 -16.14 3.73
CA GLU A 14 8.08 -16.21 2.39
C GLU A 14 8.98 -15.71 1.25
N GLY A 15 10.20 -15.27 1.56
CA GLY A 15 11.14 -14.74 0.59
C GLY A 15 10.73 -13.35 0.07
N LYS A 16 11.16 -13.03 -1.16
CA LYS A 16 10.89 -11.73 -1.77
C LYS A 16 9.54 -11.76 -2.49
N PHE A 17 8.66 -10.83 -2.17
CA PHE A 17 7.38 -10.66 -2.85
C PHE A 17 7.10 -9.18 -3.11
N GLN A 18 6.23 -8.93 -4.08
CA GLN A 18 5.74 -7.60 -4.40
C GLN A 18 4.42 -7.39 -3.69
N ILE A 19 4.29 -6.30 -2.93
CA ILE A 19 3.01 -5.83 -2.40
C ILE A 19 2.45 -4.78 -3.36
N SER A 20 1.15 -4.84 -3.60
CA SER A 20 0.37 -3.81 -4.26
C SER A 20 -0.83 -3.47 -3.40
N VAL A 21 -1.12 -2.18 -3.29
CA VAL A 21 -2.31 -1.67 -2.63
C VAL A 21 -3.06 -0.71 -3.52
N ARG A 22 -4.36 -0.98 -3.69
CA ARG A 22 -5.31 -0.16 -4.44
C ARG A 22 -6.26 0.54 -3.49
N ILE A 23 -6.25 1.86 -3.54
CA ILE A 23 -7.08 2.73 -2.71
C ILE A 23 -8.22 3.28 -3.57
N HIS A 24 -9.45 2.94 -3.20
CA HIS A 24 -10.65 3.42 -3.86
C HIS A 24 -11.83 3.42 -2.88
N GLY A 25 -12.76 4.37 -3.02
CA GLY A 25 -13.99 4.41 -2.20
C GLY A 25 -13.76 4.39 -0.68
N GLY A 26 -12.62 4.90 -0.19
CA GLY A 26 -12.26 4.85 1.22
C GLY A 26 -11.87 3.46 1.74
N LYS A 27 -11.48 2.55 0.84
CA LYS A 27 -10.98 1.21 1.16
C LYS A 27 -9.58 1.02 0.58
N ALA A 28 -8.80 0.15 1.22
CA ALA A 28 -7.53 -0.33 0.72
C ALA A 28 -7.65 -1.83 0.40
N GLU A 29 -7.46 -2.19 -0.87
CA GLU A 29 -7.32 -3.58 -1.31
C GLU A 29 -5.85 -3.91 -1.41
N TRP A 30 -5.41 -4.93 -0.70
CA TRP A 30 -4.03 -5.35 -0.62
C TRP A 30 -3.85 -6.68 -1.34
N SER A 31 -2.80 -6.77 -2.14
CA SER A 31 -2.44 -7.99 -2.85
C SER A 31 -0.94 -8.17 -2.85
N ARG A 32 -0.48 -9.41 -2.89
CA ARG A 32 0.92 -9.77 -2.99
C ARG A 32 1.18 -10.68 -4.18
N HIS A 33 2.40 -10.67 -4.68
CA HIS A 33 2.81 -11.46 -5.83
C HIS A 33 4.24 -11.98 -5.66
N GLN A 34 4.44 -13.29 -5.81
CA GLN A 34 5.71 -13.98 -5.52
C GLN A 34 6.59 -14.22 -6.77
N GLY A 35 6.51 -13.33 -7.77
CA GLY A 35 7.34 -13.34 -8.97
C GLY A 35 6.63 -13.77 -10.25
N HIS A 36 7.30 -13.62 -11.40
CA HIS A 36 6.70 -13.55 -12.76
C HIS A 36 5.63 -14.58 -13.15
N ASN A 37 5.62 -15.79 -12.59
CA ASN A 37 4.68 -16.86 -12.97
C ASN A 37 3.65 -17.19 -11.88
N THR A 38 3.48 -16.30 -10.89
CA THR A 38 2.53 -16.49 -9.79
C THR A 38 1.36 -15.52 -9.92
N GLY A 39 0.22 -15.86 -9.30
CA GLY A 39 -0.94 -14.96 -9.26
C GLY A 39 -0.74 -13.83 -8.26
N TRP A 40 -1.62 -12.83 -8.31
CA TRP A 40 -1.79 -11.90 -7.19
C TRP A 40 -2.70 -12.56 -6.16
N ASP A 41 -2.20 -12.75 -4.96
CA ASP A 41 -2.94 -13.30 -3.83
C ASP A 41 -3.36 -12.19 -2.88
N PRO A 42 -4.48 -12.33 -2.15
CA PRO A 42 -4.85 -11.41 -1.08
C PRO A 42 -3.73 -11.29 -0.05
N HIS A 43 -3.39 -10.06 0.33
CA HIS A 43 -2.40 -9.77 1.38
C HIS A 43 -3.11 -9.17 2.58
N THR A 44 -2.81 -9.65 3.79
CA THR A 44 -3.29 -9.02 5.02
C THR A 44 -2.22 -8.03 5.47
N PRO A 45 -2.47 -6.71 5.42
CA PRO A 45 -1.46 -5.73 5.76
C PRO A 45 -1.18 -5.72 7.26
N ASP A 46 0.09 -5.59 7.63
CA ASP A 46 0.51 -5.28 9.00
C ASP A 46 0.79 -3.78 9.19
N GLU A 47 1.21 -3.38 10.39
CA GLU A 47 1.56 -1.99 10.68
C GLU A 47 2.71 -1.46 9.80
N SER A 48 3.68 -2.31 9.46
CA SER A 48 4.82 -1.93 8.61
C SER A 48 4.36 -1.66 7.17
N ASP A 49 3.41 -2.45 6.67
CA ASP A 49 2.81 -2.23 5.35
C ASP A 49 2.07 -0.90 5.27
N TRP A 50 1.31 -0.56 6.31
CA TRP A 50 0.64 0.74 6.41
C TRP A 50 1.65 1.88 6.48
N ASP A 51 2.73 1.73 7.23
CA ASP A 51 3.80 2.73 7.30
C ASP A 51 4.50 2.93 5.96
N LYS A 52 4.70 1.85 5.19
CA LYS A 52 5.22 1.93 3.81
C LYS A 52 4.27 2.61 2.85
N LEU A 53 2.98 2.35 2.94
CA LEU A 53 1.99 3.08 2.15
C LEU A 53 2.07 4.59 2.42
N ILE A 54 2.17 5.01 3.69
CA ILE A 54 2.27 6.42 4.04
C ILE A 54 3.59 7.04 3.55
N ASP A 55 4.72 6.34 3.68
CA ASP A 55 6.00 6.84 3.15
C ASP A 55 5.98 7.01 1.62
N GLU A 56 5.44 6.02 0.89
CA GLU A 56 5.27 6.08 -0.55
C GLU A 56 4.32 7.21 -0.98
N ALA A 57 3.23 7.43 -0.24
CA ALA A 57 2.31 8.54 -0.45
C ALA A 57 2.98 9.90 -0.21
N LYS A 58 3.77 10.02 0.87
CA LYS A 58 4.49 11.25 1.22
C LYS A 58 5.50 11.63 0.13
N ARG A 59 6.18 10.65 -0.48
CA ARG A 59 7.09 10.86 -1.62
C ARG A 59 6.39 11.39 -2.88
N ARG A 60 5.07 11.21 -3.01
CA ARG A 60 4.28 11.71 -4.16
C ARG A 60 3.82 13.16 -4.01
N LEU A 61 3.75 13.68 -2.78
CA LEU A 61 3.39 15.08 -2.48
C LEU A 61 4.28 16.12 -3.20
N PRO A 62 5.63 16.11 -3.05
CA PRO A 62 6.47 17.11 -3.70
C PRO A 62 6.44 17.01 -5.24
N ARG A 63 6.08 15.83 -5.76
CA ARG A 63 5.94 15.57 -7.20
C ARG A 63 4.56 15.94 -7.74
N ARG A 64 3.65 16.39 -6.87
CA ARG A 64 2.24 16.72 -7.22
C ARG A 64 1.49 15.54 -7.85
N LEU A 65 1.92 14.31 -7.56
CA LEU A 65 1.25 13.07 -7.98
C LEU A 65 0.17 12.62 -6.98
N LEU A 66 0.07 13.33 -5.86
CA LEU A 66 -0.91 13.14 -4.79
C LEU A 66 -1.23 14.52 -4.20
N SER A 67 -2.50 14.82 -3.98
CA SER A 67 -2.90 16.05 -3.28
C SER A 67 -2.80 15.88 -1.77
N THR A 68 -2.67 16.99 -1.03
CA THR A 68 -2.67 16.99 0.44
C THR A 68 -3.91 16.31 1.00
N LYS A 69 -5.10 16.62 0.44
CA LYS A 69 -6.38 15.99 0.81
C LYS A 69 -6.33 14.47 0.71
N GLN A 70 -5.80 13.94 -0.40
CA GLN A 70 -5.67 12.50 -0.61
C GLN A 70 -4.68 11.85 0.35
N PHE A 71 -3.62 12.57 0.74
CA PHE A 71 -2.68 12.10 1.74
C PHE A 71 -3.31 12.03 3.13
N GLU A 72 -4.03 13.07 3.55
CA GLU A 72 -4.78 13.08 4.82
C GLU A 72 -5.82 11.94 4.87
N ASP A 73 -6.51 11.69 3.75
CA ASP A 73 -7.47 10.58 3.63
C ASP A 73 -6.77 9.20 3.81
N LEU A 74 -5.50 9.05 3.38
CA LEU A 74 -4.71 7.83 3.61
C LEU A 74 -4.30 7.67 5.08
N GLU A 75 -3.91 8.75 5.74
CA GLU A 75 -3.57 8.73 7.18
C GLU A 75 -4.79 8.36 8.04
N ALA A 76 -5.95 8.92 7.69
CA ALA A 76 -7.22 8.56 8.32
C ALA A 76 -7.58 7.09 8.08
N LEU A 77 -7.33 6.57 6.88
CA LEU A 77 -7.57 5.16 6.53
C LEU A 77 -6.67 4.22 7.35
N ARG A 78 -5.37 4.53 7.47
CA ARG A 78 -4.43 3.81 8.33
C ARG A 78 -4.90 3.79 9.78
N THR A 79 -5.26 4.95 10.32
CA THR A 79 -5.73 5.09 11.70
C THR A 79 -6.98 4.25 11.97
N LYS A 80 -7.89 4.18 10.99
CA LYS A 80 -9.10 3.35 11.09
C LYS A 80 -8.79 1.85 10.99
N ALA A 81 -7.79 1.46 10.21
CA ALA A 81 -7.42 0.06 10.01
C ALA A 81 -6.64 -0.54 11.19
N LEU A 82 -5.86 0.28 11.91
CA LEU A 82 -5.04 -0.14 13.06
C LEU A 82 -5.76 0.01 14.42
N ARG A 83 -7.03 0.44 14.41
CA ARG A 83 -7.86 0.61 15.60
C ARG A 83 -8.77 -0.60 15.82
#